data_AF-B9Y2J2-F1
#
_entry.id   AF-B9Y2J2-F1
#
_cell.length_a   1.000
_cell.length_b   1.000
_cell.length_c   1.000
_cell.angle_alpha   90.00
_cell.angle_beta   90.00
_cell.angle_gamma   90.00
#
_symmetry.space_group_name_H-M   'P 1'
#
loop_
_entity.id
_entity.type
_entity.pdbx_description
1 polymer ?
#
loop_
_entity_poly.entity_id
_entity_poly.type
_entity_poly.pdbx_seq_one_letter_code
_entity_poly.pdbx_strand_id
1 'polypeptide(L)'
;MQEETKRLAGVLIGIHRRQRLKEDPTGGWTQDQFILDEAGEAICSRMTLYKLEQGQGIQDEERLELLLRKLGKTPLKQPEQVDLRKERIQRLKQAYEQFDQKALGELLTDIEALPPTTQVIAMELQLCLSLIIEHLAFPDTQPHKPLYIRYREFDAKLKNQISMYLDLAQALDEDLYVMMIVLFWQININQWTDRKLSETLLERLEQCEPHDGIWLHRKGTFLSALNRKAEALDCFNQVLSGSFPLPDAVRTLTEIMRFRIWKQFDPDDAFRRSGSFEQTLVALPKELTSQGWMELGLCLCEGGDEKGTERIDRALVQAPYLALYYLPHLFHCPLDSMRILNLAQVYLDRWTTPGTLAIYRYYEAKQAGEAPGLLQQRILKEILPEIEDTVYRPQELIPLLHDELLTLVQQSGSYKGLADFEQITKRRKPALIREIWIHG
;
A
#
# COMPACT_ATOMS: atom_id res chain seq x y z
N MET A 1 13.97 -33.43 -12.96
CA MET A 1 13.21 -32.18 -12.65
C MET A 1 13.26 -31.22 -13.86
N GLN A 2 12.20 -30.45 -14.13
CA GLN A 2 12.26 -29.40 -15.17
C GLN A 2 13.33 -28.37 -14.81
N GLU A 3 14.10 -27.90 -15.79
CA GLU A 3 15.22 -26.97 -15.61
C GLU A 3 14.80 -25.67 -14.90
N GLU A 4 13.58 -25.18 -15.20
CA GLU A 4 12.95 -24.03 -14.57
C GLU A 4 12.79 -24.19 -13.04
N THR A 5 12.35 -25.38 -12.59
CA THR A 5 12.18 -25.68 -11.16
C THR A 5 13.52 -25.68 -10.41
N LYS A 6 14.59 -26.17 -11.05
CA LYS A 6 15.94 -26.17 -10.47
C LYS A 6 16.48 -24.75 -10.32
N ARG A 7 16.27 -23.90 -11.32
CA ARG A 7 16.66 -22.47 -11.28
C ARG A 7 15.95 -21.74 -10.17
N LEU A 8 14.62 -21.91 -10.07
CA LEU A 8 13.80 -21.29 -9.04
C LEU A 8 14.23 -21.70 -7.63
N ALA A 9 14.45 -23.00 -7.40
CA ALA A 9 14.95 -23.48 -6.12
C ALA A 9 16.31 -22.87 -5.75
N GLY A 10 17.19 -22.65 -6.73
CA GLY A 10 18.46 -21.98 -6.51
C GLY A 10 18.31 -20.54 -6.03
N VAL A 11 17.43 -19.77 -6.66
CA VAL A 11 17.13 -18.40 -6.25
C VAL A 11 16.59 -18.36 -4.82
N LEU A 12 15.64 -19.25 -4.49
CA LEU A 12 15.05 -19.36 -3.15
C LEU A 12 16.08 -19.72 -2.06
N ILE A 13 17.04 -20.60 -2.37
CA ILE A 13 18.14 -20.91 -1.46
C ILE A 13 18.92 -19.63 -1.11
N GLY A 14 19.22 -18.81 -2.12
CA GLY A 14 19.92 -17.55 -1.93
C GLY A 14 19.14 -16.57 -1.04
N ILE A 15 17.84 -16.43 -1.27
CA ILE A 15 16.96 -15.54 -0.48
C ILE A 15 16.97 -15.96 0.99
N HIS A 16 16.66 -17.23 1.29
CA HIS A 16 16.61 -17.72 2.67
C HIS A 16 17.95 -17.68 3.39
N ARG A 17 19.05 -18.03 2.71
CA ARG A 17 20.38 -17.98 3.31
C ARG A 17 20.75 -16.55 3.70
N ARG A 18 20.53 -15.58 2.81
CA ARG A 18 20.81 -14.16 3.08
C ARG A 18 19.94 -13.61 4.20
N GLN A 19 18.66 -14.00 4.25
CA GLN A 19 17.76 -13.64 5.34
C GLN A 19 18.26 -14.16 6.69
N ARG A 20 18.60 -15.45 6.78
CA ARG A 20 19.07 -16.06 8.02
C ARG A 20 20.37 -15.41 8.53
N LEU A 21 21.28 -15.05 7.63
CA LEU A 21 22.50 -14.31 7.96
C LEU A 21 22.21 -12.88 8.49
N LYS A 22 21.15 -12.23 7.99
CA LYS A 22 20.72 -10.92 8.50
C LYS A 22 20.03 -11.02 9.87
N GLU A 23 19.24 -12.07 10.10
CA GLU A 23 18.48 -12.27 11.33
C GLU A 23 19.35 -12.77 12.49
N ASP A 24 20.36 -13.58 12.19
CA ASP A 24 21.35 -14.07 13.13
C ASP A 24 22.75 -13.96 12.51
N PRO A 25 23.45 -12.82 12.66
CA PRO A 25 24.79 -12.63 12.10
C PRO A 25 25.84 -13.56 12.72
N THR A 26 25.57 -14.11 13.90
CA THR A 26 26.50 -14.96 14.66
C THR A 26 26.32 -16.46 14.37
N GLY A 27 25.11 -16.89 14.00
CA GLY A 27 24.77 -18.28 13.68
C GLY A 27 24.24 -18.52 12.27
N GLY A 28 24.03 -17.46 11.47
CA GLY A 28 23.64 -17.54 10.07
C GLY A 28 24.81 -17.85 9.14
N TRP A 29 24.52 -18.38 7.95
CA TRP A 29 25.56 -18.91 7.07
C TRP A 29 26.08 -17.88 6.06
N THR A 30 27.36 -17.54 6.18
CA THR A 30 28.14 -17.05 5.04
C THR A 30 28.14 -18.08 3.91
N GLN A 31 28.50 -17.67 2.69
CA GLN A 31 28.62 -18.63 1.58
C GLN A 31 29.60 -19.77 1.93
N ASP A 32 30.71 -19.44 2.57
CA ASP A 32 31.77 -20.40 2.91
C ASP A 32 31.31 -21.43 3.94
N GLN A 33 30.43 -21.04 4.88
CA GLN A 33 29.80 -21.98 5.82
C GLN A 33 28.64 -22.76 5.19
N PHE A 34 27.93 -22.17 4.23
CA PHE A 34 26.75 -22.79 3.64
C PHE A 34 27.10 -23.94 2.70
N ILE A 35 28.22 -23.84 1.98
CA ILE A 35 28.66 -24.87 1.03
C ILE A 35 29.17 -26.17 1.67
N LEU A 36 29.37 -26.23 2.98
CA LEU A 36 29.84 -27.42 3.68
C LEU A 36 28.68 -28.25 4.22
N ASP A 37 28.77 -29.57 4.26
CA ASP A 37 27.78 -30.42 4.93
C ASP A 37 28.03 -30.52 6.45
N GLU A 38 27.28 -31.39 7.14
CA GLU A 38 27.42 -31.59 8.60
C GLU A 38 28.78 -32.22 8.99
N ALA A 39 29.44 -32.93 8.06
CA ALA A 39 30.77 -33.49 8.24
C ALA A 39 31.90 -32.50 7.90
N GLY A 40 31.57 -31.33 7.36
CA GLY A 40 32.53 -30.31 6.91
C GLY A 40 33.03 -30.53 5.48
N GLU A 41 32.43 -31.46 4.73
CA GLU A 41 32.77 -31.73 3.33
C GLU A 41 32.06 -30.75 2.40
N ALA A 42 32.72 -30.37 1.30
CA ALA A 42 32.16 -29.38 0.38
C ALA A 42 31.07 -29.98 -0.51
N ILE A 43 29.82 -29.53 -0.31
CA ILE A 43 28.65 -29.84 -1.16
C ILE A 43 28.86 -29.26 -2.57
N CYS A 44 29.37 -28.02 -2.66
CA CYS A 44 29.68 -27.36 -3.93
C CYS A 44 30.73 -26.24 -3.75
N SER A 45 31.21 -25.65 -4.85
CA SER A 45 32.10 -24.49 -4.79
C SER A 45 31.33 -23.20 -4.51
N ARG A 46 32.00 -22.19 -3.95
CA ARG A 46 31.41 -20.83 -3.78
C ARG A 46 30.89 -20.25 -5.08
N MET A 47 31.60 -20.45 -6.18
CA MET A 47 31.18 -20.00 -7.51
C MET A 47 29.92 -20.75 -7.98
N THR A 48 29.83 -22.06 -7.70
CA THR A 48 28.64 -22.85 -8.00
C THR A 48 27.44 -22.37 -7.21
N LEU A 49 27.59 -22.13 -5.90
CA LEU A 49 26.53 -21.56 -5.06
C LEU A 49 26.13 -20.17 -5.56
N TYR A 50 27.09 -19.31 -5.92
CA TYR A 50 26.78 -17.98 -6.46
C TYR A 50 25.94 -18.07 -7.74
N LYS A 51 26.34 -18.89 -8.72
CA LYS A 51 25.59 -19.08 -9.98
C LYS A 51 24.17 -19.62 -9.72
N LEU A 52 24.06 -20.60 -8.82
CA LEU A 52 22.80 -21.15 -8.34
C LEU A 52 21.88 -20.05 -7.79
N GLU A 53 22.40 -19.19 -6.93
CA GLU A 53 21.64 -18.09 -6.31
C GLU A 53 21.21 -17.01 -7.31
N GLN A 54 21.85 -16.95 -8.49
CA GLN A 54 21.49 -16.08 -9.61
C GLN A 54 20.54 -16.75 -10.61
N GLY A 55 20.01 -17.94 -10.29
CA GLY A 55 19.12 -18.68 -11.19
C GLY A 55 19.81 -19.26 -12.43
N GLN A 56 21.15 -19.29 -12.45
CA GLN A 56 21.92 -20.00 -13.48
C GLN A 56 21.89 -21.48 -13.11
N GLY A 57 21.02 -22.24 -13.79
CA GLY A 57 20.63 -23.61 -13.44
C GLY A 57 21.80 -24.59 -13.21
N ILE A 58 21.50 -25.67 -12.49
CA ILE A 58 22.47 -26.70 -12.12
C ILE A 58 22.00 -28.05 -12.64
N GLN A 59 22.93 -28.82 -13.21
CA GLN A 59 22.63 -30.16 -13.69
C GLN A 59 22.43 -31.17 -12.55
N ASP A 60 23.21 -31.01 -11.48
CA ASP A 60 23.28 -31.90 -10.32
C ASP A 60 22.13 -31.65 -9.31
N GLU A 61 21.14 -32.54 -9.34
CA GLU A 61 19.93 -32.50 -8.51
C GLU A 61 20.21 -32.88 -7.04
N GLU A 62 21.21 -33.73 -6.80
CA GLU A 62 21.55 -34.24 -5.46
C GLU A 62 22.14 -33.14 -4.58
N ARG A 63 23.03 -32.31 -5.15
CA ARG A 63 23.57 -31.12 -4.46
C ARG A 63 22.51 -30.11 -4.09
N LEU A 64 21.53 -29.90 -4.97
CA LEU A 64 20.41 -29.00 -4.71
C LEU A 64 19.57 -29.49 -3.53
N GLU A 65 19.30 -30.80 -3.45
CA GLU A 65 18.59 -31.38 -2.31
C GLU A 65 19.35 -31.22 -0.98
N LEU A 66 20.68 -31.42 -0.98
CA LEU A 66 21.49 -31.22 0.22
C LEU A 66 21.44 -29.76 0.73
N LEU A 67 21.51 -28.79 -0.17
CA LEU A 67 21.40 -27.37 0.19
C LEU A 67 20.01 -27.01 0.73
N LEU A 68 18.94 -27.59 0.17
CA LEU A 68 17.57 -27.40 0.68
C LEU A 68 17.38 -28.00 2.07
N ARG A 69 17.99 -29.17 2.35
CA ARG A 69 17.95 -29.79 3.68
C ARG A 69 18.58 -28.89 4.74
N LYS A 70 19.67 -28.17 4.42
CA LYS A 70 20.27 -27.19 5.36
C LYS A 70 19.31 -26.07 5.73
N LEU A 71 18.40 -25.69 4.85
CA LEU A 71 17.34 -24.71 5.14
C LEU A 71 16.15 -25.29 5.91
N GLY A 72 16.18 -26.59 6.26
CA GLY A 72 15.04 -27.30 6.84
C GLY A 72 13.91 -27.53 5.83
N LYS A 73 14.20 -27.54 4.52
CA LYS A 73 13.21 -27.72 3.43
C LYS A 73 13.35 -29.11 2.80
N THR A 74 12.24 -29.71 2.34
CA THR A 74 12.17 -31.06 1.75
C THR A 74 12.30 -31.07 0.21
N PRO A 75 12.56 -32.22 -0.43
CA PRO A 75 12.85 -32.30 -1.88
C PRO A 75 11.69 -31.88 -2.81
N LEU A 76 12.04 -31.44 -4.02
CA LEU A 76 11.20 -30.75 -5.00
C LEU A 76 10.17 -31.61 -5.77
N LYS A 77 10.04 -32.90 -5.48
CA LYS A 77 9.35 -33.85 -6.38
C LYS A 77 7.81 -33.70 -6.39
N GLN A 78 7.27 -33.11 -7.47
CA GLN A 78 6.23 -33.65 -8.37
C GLN A 78 5.91 -32.64 -9.52
N PRO A 79 5.85 -33.06 -10.80
CA PRO A 79 5.52 -32.19 -11.94
C PRO A 79 4.11 -31.58 -11.87
N GLU A 80 3.12 -32.32 -11.32
CA GLU A 80 1.72 -31.89 -11.18
C GLU A 80 1.57 -30.56 -10.42
N GLN A 81 2.54 -30.21 -9.57
CA GLN A 81 2.49 -28.99 -8.78
C GLN A 81 2.90 -27.72 -9.54
N VAL A 82 3.57 -27.80 -10.69
CA VAL A 82 3.94 -26.60 -11.47
C VAL A 82 2.71 -26.03 -12.18
N ASP A 83 1.88 -26.89 -12.77
CA ASP A 83 0.67 -26.47 -13.47
C ASP A 83 -0.37 -25.91 -12.49
N LEU A 84 -0.52 -26.54 -11.31
CA LEU A 84 -1.34 -26.03 -10.20
C LEU A 84 -0.88 -24.64 -9.69
N ARG A 85 0.43 -24.33 -9.72
CA ARG A 85 0.94 -23.00 -9.34
C ARG A 85 0.55 -21.95 -10.37
N LYS A 86 0.77 -22.24 -11.66
CA LYS A 86 0.42 -21.33 -12.76
C LYS A 86 -1.08 -21.07 -12.81
N GLU A 87 -1.90 -22.10 -12.59
CA GLU A 87 -3.36 -21.98 -12.49
C GLU A 87 -3.78 -21.03 -11.37
N ARG A 88 -3.20 -21.16 -10.16
CA ARG A 88 -3.55 -20.30 -9.02
C ARG A 88 -3.13 -18.85 -9.21
N ILE A 89 -1.93 -18.62 -9.76
CA ILE A 89 -1.48 -17.28 -10.11
C ILE A 89 -2.42 -16.66 -11.14
N GLN A 90 -2.84 -17.44 -12.15
CA GLN A 90 -3.79 -16.98 -13.15
C GLN A 90 -5.17 -16.67 -12.57
N ARG A 91 -5.69 -17.51 -11.66
CA ARG A 91 -6.95 -17.26 -10.94
C ARG A 91 -6.85 -15.99 -10.08
N LEU A 92 -5.74 -15.81 -9.37
CA LEU A 92 -5.48 -14.59 -8.61
C LEU A 92 -5.48 -13.37 -9.51
N LYS A 93 -4.75 -13.44 -10.63
CA LYS A 93 -4.67 -12.37 -11.62
C LYS A 93 -6.04 -11.98 -12.15
N GLN A 94 -6.83 -12.95 -12.60
CA GLN A 94 -8.18 -12.69 -13.12
C GLN A 94 -9.09 -12.08 -12.06
N ALA A 95 -9.12 -12.66 -10.85
CA ALA A 95 -9.95 -12.16 -9.77
C ALA A 95 -9.52 -10.74 -9.33
N TYR A 96 -8.21 -10.48 -9.30
CA TYR A 96 -7.67 -9.17 -8.94
C TYR A 96 -7.92 -8.12 -10.01
N GLU A 97 -7.67 -8.44 -11.29
CA GLU A 97 -7.94 -7.55 -12.42
C GLU A 97 -9.43 -7.19 -12.50
N GLN A 98 -10.32 -8.11 -12.18
CA GLN A 98 -11.77 -7.90 -12.21
C GLN A 98 -12.33 -7.26 -10.93
N PHE A 99 -11.50 -7.08 -9.88
CA PHE A 99 -11.95 -6.68 -8.54
C PHE A 99 -13.03 -7.62 -7.98
N ASP A 100 -12.96 -8.90 -8.32
CA ASP A 100 -13.91 -9.92 -7.87
C ASP A 100 -13.53 -10.41 -6.47
N GLN A 101 -14.06 -9.74 -5.44
CA GLN A 101 -13.86 -10.11 -4.04
C GLN A 101 -14.32 -11.53 -3.72
N LYS A 102 -15.36 -12.02 -4.39
CA LYS A 102 -15.89 -13.37 -4.16
C LYS A 102 -14.90 -14.40 -4.68
N ALA A 103 -14.41 -14.24 -5.91
CA ALA A 103 -13.41 -15.12 -6.49
C ALA A 103 -12.09 -15.09 -5.68
N LEU A 104 -11.70 -13.92 -5.16
CA LEU A 104 -10.55 -13.81 -4.25
C LEU A 104 -10.78 -14.58 -2.94
N GLY A 105 -11.97 -14.46 -2.31
CA GLY A 105 -12.31 -15.20 -1.09
C GLY A 105 -12.38 -16.72 -1.28
N GLU A 106 -12.91 -17.18 -2.42
CA GLU A 106 -12.90 -18.59 -2.80
C GLU A 106 -11.46 -19.10 -2.99
N LEU A 107 -10.61 -18.32 -3.65
CA LEU A 107 -9.19 -18.67 -3.83
C LEU A 107 -8.44 -18.73 -2.50
N LEU A 108 -8.72 -17.83 -1.54
CA LEU A 108 -8.15 -17.90 -0.20
C LEU A 108 -8.53 -19.20 0.51
N THR A 109 -9.82 -19.56 0.46
CA THR A 109 -10.33 -20.79 1.06
C THR A 109 -9.67 -22.02 0.44
N ASP A 110 -9.52 -22.04 -0.88
CA ASP A 110 -8.81 -23.10 -1.61
C ASP A 110 -7.34 -23.22 -1.17
N ILE A 111 -6.68 -22.10 -0.87
CA ILE A 111 -5.29 -22.05 -0.41
C ILE A 111 -5.19 -22.52 1.06
N GLU A 112 -6.07 -22.05 1.94
CA GLU A 112 -6.09 -22.43 3.36
C GLU A 112 -6.43 -23.91 3.57
N ALA A 113 -7.25 -24.49 2.68
CA ALA A 113 -7.61 -25.90 2.71
C ALA A 113 -6.45 -26.84 2.31
N LEU A 114 -5.32 -26.30 1.85
CA LEU A 114 -4.18 -27.12 1.44
C LEU A 114 -3.50 -27.77 2.65
N PRO A 115 -3.05 -29.03 2.52
CA PRO A 115 -2.28 -29.67 3.56
C PRO A 115 -0.96 -28.90 3.78
N PRO A 116 -0.48 -28.80 5.03
CA PRO A 116 0.83 -28.21 5.32
C PRO A 116 1.92 -28.82 4.44
N THR A 117 2.63 -27.98 3.69
CA THR A 117 3.72 -28.42 2.83
C THR A 117 5.07 -27.98 3.38
N THR A 118 6.06 -28.86 3.27
CA THR A 118 7.47 -28.56 3.60
C THR A 118 8.29 -28.20 2.36
N GLN A 119 7.65 -28.20 1.18
CA GLN A 119 8.28 -27.87 -0.09
C GLN A 119 8.40 -26.35 -0.23
N VAL A 120 9.62 -25.86 -0.39
CA VAL A 120 9.92 -24.43 -0.34
C VAL A 120 9.09 -23.60 -1.33
N ILE A 121 9.01 -24.00 -2.61
CA ILE A 121 8.30 -23.20 -3.63
C ILE A 121 6.79 -23.11 -3.33
N ALA A 122 6.14 -24.21 -2.97
CA ALA A 122 4.70 -24.21 -2.69
C ALA A 122 4.37 -23.43 -1.41
N MET A 123 5.18 -23.58 -0.38
CA MET A 123 5.02 -22.87 0.89
C MET A 123 5.16 -21.35 0.69
N GLU A 124 6.19 -20.92 -0.05
CA GLU A 124 6.43 -19.50 -0.31
C GLU A 124 5.37 -18.89 -1.26
N LEU A 125 4.93 -19.63 -2.29
CA LEU A 125 3.84 -19.18 -3.14
C LEU A 125 2.54 -19.03 -2.35
N GLN A 126 2.21 -20.02 -1.51
CA GLN A 126 1.03 -19.95 -0.64
C GLN A 126 1.10 -18.73 0.27
N LEU A 127 2.26 -18.43 0.85
CA LEU A 127 2.47 -17.24 1.66
C LEU A 127 2.25 -15.94 0.86
N CYS A 128 2.81 -15.82 -0.35
CA CYS A 128 2.58 -14.67 -1.23
C CYS A 128 1.10 -14.51 -1.60
N LEU A 129 0.45 -15.60 -2.01
CA LEU A 129 -0.95 -15.59 -2.42
C LEU A 129 -1.85 -15.20 -1.24
N SER A 130 -1.66 -15.81 -0.06
CA SER A 130 -2.41 -15.46 1.15
C SER A 130 -2.22 -13.98 1.51
N LEU A 131 -0.98 -13.47 1.54
CA LEU A 131 -0.71 -12.06 1.82
C LEU A 131 -1.43 -11.12 0.83
N ILE A 132 -1.36 -11.44 -0.46
CA ILE A 132 -1.99 -10.66 -1.52
C ILE A 132 -3.52 -10.71 -1.39
N ILE A 133 -4.10 -11.89 -1.27
CA ILE A 133 -5.55 -12.07 -1.22
C ILE A 133 -6.13 -11.48 0.06
N GLU A 134 -5.49 -11.69 1.22
CA GLU A 134 -5.94 -11.09 2.49
C GLU A 134 -5.93 -9.56 2.49
N HIS A 135 -5.22 -8.92 1.57
CA HIS A 135 -5.19 -7.46 1.49
C HIS A 135 -5.94 -6.90 0.28
N LEU A 136 -6.14 -7.71 -0.77
CA LEU A 136 -6.89 -7.33 -1.98
C LEU A 136 -8.35 -7.78 -1.98
N ALA A 137 -8.67 -8.91 -1.35
CA ALA A 137 -10.05 -9.42 -1.21
C ALA A 137 -10.88 -8.60 -0.23
N PHE A 138 -10.22 -7.78 0.58
CA PHE A 138 -10.76 -7.22 1.81
C PHE A 138 -10.66 -5.69 1.93
N PRO A 139 -10.85 -4.87 0.86
CA PRO A 139 -11.05 -3.43 1.06
C PRO A 139 -12.34 -3.12 1.85
N ASP A 140 -13.21 -4.12 2.05
CA ASP A 140 -14.50 -4.00 2.75
C ASP A 140 -14.64 -4.91 3.99
N THR A 141 -13.58 -5.63 4.38
CA THR A 141 -13.50 -6.38 5.64
C THR A 141 -12.42 -5.77 6.52
N GLN A 142 -12.62 -5.82 7.83
CA GLN A 142 -11.64 -5.27 8.76
C GLN A 142 -10.27 -5.90 8.48
N PRO A 143 -9.19 -5.09 8.32
CA PRO A 143 -7.85 -5.65 8.18
C PRO A 143 -7.62 -6.59 9.35
N HIS A 144 -7.17 -7.82 9.08
CA HIS A 144 -7.03 -8.85 10.11
C HIS A 144 -6.13 -8.32 11.23
N LYS A 145 -6.76 -7.87 12.31
CA LYS A 145 -6.12 -7.07 13.38
C LYS A 145 -4.86 -7.74 13.93
N PRO A 146 -4.80 -9.08 14.13
CA PRO A 146 -3.57 -9.76 14.53
C PRO A 146 -2.44 -9.76 13.49
N LEU A 147 -2.75 -9.82 12.18
CA LEU A 147 -1.73 -9.77 11.12
C LEU A 147 -1.20 -8.35 10.93
N TYR A 148 -2.10 -7.36 10.99
CA TYR A 148 -1.76 -5.94 11.04
C TYR A 148 -0.89 -5.61 12.26
N ILE A 149 -1.25 -6.12 13.44
CA ILE A 149 -0.47 -5.98 14.67
C ILE A 149 0.87 -6.72 14.54
N ARG A 150 0.92 -7.96 14.06
CA ARG A 150 2.18 -8.69 13.83
C ARG A 150 3.09 -7.98 12.84
N TYR A 151 2.53 -7.41 11.77
CA TYR A 151 3.27 -6.58 10.82
C TYR A 151 3.85 -5.33 11.49
N ARG A 152 3.11 -4.70 12.41
CA ARG A 152 3.57 -3.58 13.24
C ARG A 152 4.54 -3.97 14.37
N GLU A 153 4.48 -5.20 14.87
CA GLU A 153 5.36 -5.70 15.94
C GLU A 153 6.83 -5.81 15.49
N PHE A 154 7.13 -5.74 14.19
CA PHE A 154 8.46 -5.93 13.63
C PHE A 154 9.14 -4.66 13.11
N ASP A 155 9.43 -3.71 14.00
CA ASP A 155 10.27 -2.55 13.69
C ASP A 155 11.74 -2.98 13.39
N ALA A 156 12.40 -2.26 12.47
CA ALA A 156 13.64 -2.55 11.73
C ALA A 156 13.67 -3.85 10.88
N LYS A 157 12.94 -4.91 11.26
CA LYS A 157 12.84 -6.16 10.49
C LYS A 157 11.91 -6.04 9.27
N LEU A 158 10.93 -5.14 9.31
CA LEU A 158 9.94 -4.95 8.24
C LEU A 158 10.56 -4.64 6.87
N LYS A 159 11.54 -3.73 6.79
CA LYS A 159 12.22 -3.40 5.51
C LYS A 159 12.93 -4.61 4.90
N ASN A 160 13.53 -5.45 5.74
CA ASN A 160 14.18 -6.68 5.30
C ASN A 160 13.15 -7.72 4.85
N GLN A 161 12.00 -7.81 5.52
CA GLN A 161 10.91 -8.72 5.15
C GLN A 161 10.22 -8.28 3.85
N ILE A 162 9.91 -6.99 3.67
CA ILE A 162 9.37 -6.45 2.42
C ILE A 162 10.31 -6.78 1.26
N SER A 163 11.62 -6.51 1.41
CA SER A 163 12.60 -6.86 0.37
C SER A 163 12.60 -8.36 0.10
N MET A 164 12.53 -9.20 1.13
CA MET A 164 12.48 -10.65 0.96
C MET A 164 11.23 -11.09 0.20
N TYR A 165 10.04 -10.62 0.58
CA TYR A 165 8.78 -10.96 -0.09
C TYR A 165 8.75 -10.49 -1.54
N LEU A 166 9.35 -9.32 -1.82
CA LEU A 166 9.51 -8.80 -3.17
C LEU A 166 10.46 -9.68 -3.99
N ASP A 167 11.64 -10.03 -3.44
CA ASP A 167 12.61 -10.91 -4.11
C ASP A 167 12.01 -12.31 -4.36
N LEU A 168 11.19 -12.79 -3.42
CA LEU A 168 10.44 -14.04 -3.51
C LEU A 168 9.40 -13.99 -4.62
N ALA A 169 8.54 -12.97 -4.62
CA ALA A 169 7.50 -12.80 -5.63
C ALA A 169 8.13 -12.66 -7.01
N GLN A 170 9.20 -11.87 -7.15
CA GLN A 170 9.96 -11.71 -8.39
C GLN A 170 10.53 -13.04 -8.92
N ALA A 171 10.99 -13.92 -8.03
CA ALA A 171 11.47 -15.24 -8.43
C ALA A 171 10.33 -16.15 -8.89
N LEU A 172 9.16 -16.03 -8.28
CA LEU A 172 8.00 -16.89 -8.54
C LEU A 172 7.26 -16.53 -9.82
N ASP A 173 6.92 -15.24 -9.99
CA ASP A 173 6.11 -14.74 -11.10
C ASP A 173 6.08 -13.20 -11.15
N GLU A 174 6.14 -12.62 -12.35
CA GLU A 174 6.19 -11.14 -12.52
C GLU A 174 4.88 -10.45 -12.10
N ASP A 175 3.73 -11.06 -12.39
CA ASP A 175 2.44 -10.49 -11.98
C ASP A 175 2.33 -10.50 -10.45
N LEU A 176 2.77 -11.59 -9.82
CA LEU A 176 2.83 -11.70 -8.36
C LEU A 176 3.75 -10.64 -7.75
N TYR A 177 4.89 -10.37 -8.39
CA TYR A 177 5.81 -9.31 -7.99
C TYR A 177 5.16 -7.93 -8.05
N VAL A 178 4.49 -7.60 -9.15
CA VAL A 178 3.76 -6.33 -9.31
C VAL A 178 2.65 -6.21 -8.26
N MET A 179 1.86 -7.27 -8.04
CA MET A 179 0.82 -7.28 -7.00
C MET A 179 1.40 -7.07 -5.61
N MET A 180 2.55 -7.67 -5.32
CA MET A 180 3.24 -7.53 -4.04
C MET A 180 3.81 -6.12 -3.83
N ILE A 181 4.33 -5.47 -4.89
CA ILE A 181 4.75 -4.07 -4.84
C ILE A 181 3.56 -3.16 -4.50
N VAL A 182 2.43 -3.35 -5.20
CA VAL A 182 1.20 -2.58 -5.00
C VAL A 182 0.66 -2.80 -3.59
N LEU A 183 0.65 -4.05 -3.13
CA LEU A 183 0.26 -4.41 -1.77
C LEU A 183 1.11 -3.65 -0.73
N PHE A 184 2.43 -3.79 -0.80
CA PHE A 184 3.31 -3.15 0.18
C PHE A 184 3.22 -1.64 0.14
N TRP A 185 2.99 -1.07 -1.04
CA TRP A 185 2.75 0.37 -1.14
C TRP A 185 1.41 0.79 -0.58
N GLN A 186 0.33 0.03 -0.80
CA GLN A 186 -0.97 0.31 -0.20
C GLN A 186 -0.90 0.18 1.31
N ILE A 187 -0.18 -0.81 1.83
CA ILE A 187 0.16 -0.91 3.26
C ILE A 187 0.96 0.31 3.72
N ASN A 188 2.01 0.70 2.99
CA ASN A 188 2.84 1.86 3.31
C ASN A 188 1.98 3.14 3.36
N ILE A 189 1.09 3.37 2.38
CA ILE A 189 0.18 4.51 2.40
C ILE A 189 -0.84 4.43 3.52
N ASN A 190 -1.40 3.24 3.77
CA ASN A 190 -2.47 3.06 4.75
C ASN A 190 -1.95 3.03 6.18
N GLN A 191 -0.64 2.90 6.38
CA GLN A 191 -0.10 2.62 7.70
C GLN A 191 1.16 3.43 8.05
N TRP A 192 2.00 3.83 7.08
CA TRP A 192 3.36 4.35 7.34
C TRP A 192 3.92 5.20 6.19
N THR A 193 3.88 6.50 6.38
CA THR A 193 4.53 7.64 5.71
C THR A 193 6.02 7.55 5.32
N ASP A 194 6.61 6.35 5.20
CA ASP A 194 7.98 6.19 4.68
C ASP A 194 8.01 6.47 3.18
N ARG A 195 8.27 7.75 2.88
CA ARG A 195 8.45 8.26 1.53
C ARG A 195 9.55 7.50 0.77
N LYS A 196 10.65 7.13 1.44
CA LYS A 196 11.78 6.43 0.80
C LYS A 196 11.39 5.03 0.39
N LEU A 197 10.59 4.34 1.22
CA LEU A 197 10.04 3.04 0.84
C LEU A 197 9.10 3.18 -0.35
N SER A 198 8.20 4.18 -0.35
CA SER A 198 7.34 4.46 -1.52
C SER A 198 8.14 4.77 -2.79
N GLU A 199 9.22 5.54 -2.69
CA GLU A 199 10.13 5.83 -3.81
C GLU A 199 10.82 4.54 -4.30
N THR A 200 11.33 3.71 -3.38
CA THR A 200 11.94 2.41 -3.72
C THR A 200 10.96 1.46 -4.40
N LEU A 201 9.72 1.40 -3.90
CA LEU A 201 8.67 0.56 -4.48
C LEU A 201 8.26 1.07 -5.87
N LEU A 202 8.23 2.38 -6.07
CA LEU A 202 7.96 2.97 -7.39
C LEU A 202 9.09 2.65 -8.39
N GLU A 203 10.36 2.79 -7.98
CA GLU A 203 11.51 2.42 -8.81
C GLU A 203 11.45 0.94 -9.24
N ARG A 204 11.08 0.05 -8.30
CA ARG A 204 10.87 -1.38 -8.60
C ARG A 204 9.69 -1.61 -9.55
N LEU A 205 8.59 -0.87 -9.37
CA LEU A 205 7.42 -0.95 -10.26
C LEU A 205 7.75 -0.52 -11.69
N GLU A 206 8.58 0.52 -11.83
CA GLU A 206 9.03 1.06 -13.13
C GLU A 206 10.04 0.15 -13.85
N GLN A 207 10.66 -0.80 -13.14
CA GLN A 207 11.50 -1.85 -13.73
C GLN A 207 10.70 -3.05 -14.26
N CYS A 208 9.40 -3.14 -13.92
CA CYS A 208 8.51 -4.15 -14.47
C CYS A 208 8.02 -3.71 -15.86
N GLU A 209 7.74 -4.65 -16.76
CA GLU A 209 7.29 -4.33 -18.12
C GLU A 209 5.93 -3.59 -18.10
N PRO A 210 5.80 -2.37 -18.65
CA PRO A 210 4.60 -1.54 -18.48
C PRO A 210 3.63 -1.68 -19.65
N HIS A 211 2.51 -2.43 -19.56
CA HIS A 211 1.67 -2.58 -20.77
C HIS A 211 0.14 -2.65 -20.59
N ASP A 212 -0.43 -2.32 -19.43
CA ASP A 212 -1.90 -2.18 -19.32
C ASP A 212 -2.36 -0.94 -18.52
N GLY A 213 -3.65 -0.63 -18.65
CA GLY A 213 -4.24 0.53 -17.97
C GLY A 213 -4.36 0.34 -16.45
N ILE A 214 -4.30 -0.89 -15.93
CA ILE A 214 -4.33 -1.15 -14.49
C ILE A 214 -2.97 -0.74 -13.88
N TRP A 215 -1.87 -1.08 -14.55
CA TRP A 215 -0.53 -0.64 -14.19
C TRP A 215 -0.42 0.89 -14.19
N LEU A 216 -0.90 1.55 -15.25
CA LEU A 216 -0.88 3.02 -15.34
C LEU A 216 -1.71 3.67 -14.22
N HIS A 217 -2.90 3.12 -13.91
CA HIS A 217 -3.71 3.57 -12.77
C HIS A 217 -2.93 3.46 -11.44
N ARG A 218 -2.27 2.32 -11.21
CA ARG A 218 -1.47 2.10 -10.00
C ARG A 218 -0.30 3.07 -9.90
N LYS A 219 0.48 3.23 -10.98
CA LYS A 219 1.57 4.20 -11.05
C LYS A 219 1.07 5.62 -10.78
N GLY A 220 -0.04 6.02 -11.39
CA GLY A 220 -0.65 7.33 -11.15
C GLY A 220 -1.01 7.52 -9.67
N THR A 221 -1.53 6.49 -9.02
CA THR A 221 -1.87 6.54 -7.59
C THR A 221 -0.61 6.62 -6.70
N PHE A 222 0.47 5.88 -7.04
CA PHE A 222 1.80 5.99 -6.42
C PHE A 222 2.36 7.41 -6.49
N LEU A 223 2.38 7.96 -7.70
CA LEU A 223 2.87 9.31 -7.97
C LEU A 223 2.03 10.36 -7.24
N SER A 224 0.71 10.18 -7.19
CA SER A 224 -0.18 11.06 -6.44
C SER A 224 0.15 11.09 -4.96
N ALA A 225 0.38 9.91 -4.36
CA ALA A 225 0.76 9.80 -2.95
C ALA A 225 2.14 10.40 -2.66
N LEU A 226 3.08 10.30 -3.61
CA LEU A 226 4.41 10.90 -3.54
C LEU A 226 4.42 12.41 -3.87
N ASN A 227 3.25 13.01 -4.14
CA ASN A 227 3.07 14.39 -4.57
C ASN A 227 3.70 14.74 -5.93
N ARG A 228 3.95 13.73 -6.78
CA ARG A 228 4.31 13.87 -8.18
C ARG A 228 3.04 14.03 -9.03
N LYS A 229 2.27 15.07 -8.70
CA LYS A 229 0.88 15.26 -9.15
C LYS A 229 0.74 15.40 -10.68
N ALA A 230 1.67 16.09 -11.34
CA ALA A 230 1.65 16.25 -12.79
C ALA A 230 1.84 14.89 -13.50
N GLU A 231 2.80 14.09 -13.04
CA GLU A 231 3.06 12.76 -13.59
C GLU A 231 1.92 11.78 -13.26
N ALA A 232 1.30 11.92 -12.09
CA ALA A 232 0.11 11.17 -11.74
C ALA A 232 -1.07 11.45 -12.69
N LEU A 233 -1.30 12.73 -13.01
CA LEU A 233 -2.30 13.13 -13.99
C LEU A 233 -2.01 12.58 -15.38
N ASP A 234 -0.74 12.60 -15.80
CA ASP A 234 -0.36 12.03 -17.10
C ASP A 234 -0.69 10.53 -17.15
N CYS A 235 -0.35 9.78 -16.10
CA CYS A 235 -0.71 8.36 -15.99
C CYS A 235 -2.22 8.16 -16.09
N PHE A 236 -3.02 8.93 -15.32
CA PHE A 236 -4.47 8.82 -15.35
C PHE A 236 -5.08 9.21 -16.71
N ASN A 237 -4.56 10.24 -17.36
CA ASN A 237 -4.98 10.63 -18.71
C ASN A 237 -4.69 9.51 -19.72
N GLN A 238 -3.55 8.84 -19.62
CA GLN A 238 -3.22 7.71 -20.47
C GLN A 238 -4.18 6.52 -20.25
N VAL A 239 -4.55 6.22 -19.00
CA VAL A 239 -5.56 5.18 -18.69
C VAL A 239 -6.90 5.49 -19.36
N LEU A 240 -7.34 6.76 -19.29
CA LEU A 240 -8.69 7.18 -19.68
C LEU A 240 -8.82 7.42 -21.19
N SER A 241 -7.73 7.80 -21.86
CA SER A 241 -7.66 7.96 -23.32
C SER A 241 -7.22 6.69 -24.05
N GLY A 242 -6.56 5.77 -23.36
CA GLY A 242 -6.05 4.52 -23.93
C GLY A 242 -7.15 3.52 -24.27
N SER A 243 -6.87 2.67 -25.26
CA SER A 243 -7.75 1.55 -25.66
C SER A 243 -7.53 0.29 -24.80
N PHE A 244 -7.35 0.46 -23.49
CA PHE A 244 -7.16 -0.65 -22.57
C PHE A 244 -8.51 -1.30 -22.23
N PRO A 245 -8.63 -2.64 -22.27
CA PRO A 245 -9.76 -3.32 -21.66
C PRO A 245 -9.62 -3.19 -20.14
N LEU A 246 -10.46 -2.35 -19.53
CA LEU A 246 -10.45 -2.07 -18.10
C LEU A 246 -11.82 -2.36 -17.49
N PRO A 247 -11.89 -2.91 -16.26
CA PRO A 247 -13.12 -2.91 -15.50
C PRO A 247 -13.63 -1.48 -15.33
N ASP A 248 -14.95 -1.30 -15.40
CA ASP A 248 -15.56 0.02 -15.23
C ASP A 248 -15.21 0.64 -13.86
N ALA A 249 -15.02 -0.18 -12.83
CA ALA A 249 -14.56 0.25 -11.52
C ALA A 249 -13.16 0.92 -11.57
N VAL A 250 -12.21 0.37 -12.34
CA VAL A 250 -10.85 0.96 -12.48
C VAL A 250 -10.93 2.27 -13.22
N ARG A 251 -11.65 2.32 -14.34
CA ARG A 251 -11.84 3.55 -15.12
C ARG A 251 -12.44 4.65 -14.25
N THR A 252 -13.43 4.28 -13.45
CA THR A 252 -14.11 5.16 -12.50
C THR A 252 -13.19 5.68 -11.40
N LEU A 253 -12.44 4.80 -10.74
CA LEU A 253 -11.47 5.20 -9.72
C LEU A 253 -10.38 6.10 -10.30
N THR A 254 -9.94 5.81 -11.52
CA THR A 254 -8.96 6.65 -12.25
C THR A 254 -9.51 8.04 -12.50
N GLU A 255 -10.75 8.13 -12.97
CA GLU A 255 -11.45 9.39 -13.19
C GLU A 255 -11.58 10.21 -11.89
N ILE A 256 -12.02 9.57 -10.79
CA ILE A 256 -12.11 10.18 -9.45
C ILE A 256 -10.74 10.70 -8.99
N MET A 257 -9.69 9.88 -9.08
CA MET A 257 -8.34 10.25 -8.65
C MET A 257 -7.78 11.40 -9.50
N ARG A 258 -8.00 11.38 -10.81
CA ARG A 258 -7.64 12.49 -11.71
C ARG A 258 -8.31 13.78 -11.26
N PHE A 259 -9.60 13.74 -10.95
CA PHE A 259 -10.34 14.90 -10.47
C PHE A 259 -9.86 15.43 -9.11
N ARG A 260 -9.57 14.53 -8.15
CA ARG A 260 -8.99 14.94 -6.86
C ARG A 260 -7.68 15.69 -7.02
N ILE A 261 -6.85 15.26 -7.97
CA ILE A 261 -5.59 15.94 -8.25
C ILE A 261 -5.83 17.29 -8.94
N TRP A 262 -6.70 17.36 -9.95
CA TRP A 262 -7.03 18.63 -10.61
C TRP A 262 -7.56 19.69 -9.64
N LYS A 263 -8.41 19.31 -8.67
CA LYS A 263 -8.86 20.20 -7.60
C LYS A 263 -7.71 20.91 -6.88
N GLN A 264 -6.59 20.22 -6.68
CA GLN A 264 -5.45 20.76 -5.94
C GLN A 264 -4.63 21.75 -6.77
N PHE A 265 -4.75 21.69 -8.10
CA PHE A 265 -4.06 22.60 -9.02
C PHE A 265 -4.82 23.91 -9.25
N ASP A 266 -6.16 23.86 -9.37
CA ASP A 266 -6.98 25.06 -9.55
C ASP A 266 -8.33 24.93 -8.79
N PRO A 267 -8.47 25.59 -7.64
CA PRO A 267 -9.73 25.64 -6.90
C PRO A 267 -10.87 26.32 -7.65
N ASP A 268 -10.57 27.19 -8.63
CA ASP A 268 -11.51 28.08 -9.33
C ASP A 268 -11.88 27.61 -10.75
N ASP A 269 -11.43 26.42 -11.16
CA ASP A 269 -11.68 25.85 -12.50
C ASP A 269 -13.19 25.86 -12.86
N ALA A 270 -13.52 26.52 -13.98
CA ALA A 270 -14.89 26.66 -14.49
C ALA A 270 -15.52 25.31 -14.88
N PHE A 271 -14.72 24.32 -15.30
CA PHE A 271 -15.21 22.96 -15.55
C PHE A 271 -15.73 22.33 -14.26
N ARG A 272 -15.10 22.66 -13.13
CA ARG A 272 -15.43 22.14 -11.80
C ARG A 272 -16.75 22.69 -11.24
N ARG A 273 -17.13 23.90 -11.66
CA ARG A 273 -18.44 24.53 -11.34
C ARG A 273 -19.53 24.19 -12.37
N SER A 274 -19.20 23.38 -13.38
CA SER A 274 -20.15 22.99 -14.41
C SER A 274 -21.04 21.85 -13.93
N GLY A 275 -22.33 21.89 -14.26
CA GLY A 275 -23.23 20.76 -14.00
C GLY A 275 -22.80 19.47 -14.72
N SER A 276 -21.96 19.56 -15.77
CA SER A 276 -21.37 18.39 -16.44
C SER A 276 -20.37 17.62 -15.58
N PHE A 277 -19.67 18.29 -14.67
CA PHE A 277 -18.73 17.64 -13.75
C PHE A 277 -19.46 16.73 -12.76
N GLU A 278 -20.52 17.26 -12.13
CA GLU A 278 -21.40 16.50 -11.25
C GLU A 278 -22.08 15.34 -11.97
N GLN A 279 -22.59 15.58 -13.19
CA GLN A 279 -23.21 14.54 -13.99
C GLN A 279 -22.23 13.41 -14.33
N THR A 280 -20.96 13.74 -14.60
CA THR A 280 -19.92 12.73 -14.87
C THR A 280 -19.66 11.86 -13.65
N LEU A 281 -19.52 12.47 -12.47
CA LEU A 281 -19.30 11.76 -11.21
C LEU A 281 -20.51 10.94 -10.75
N VAL A 282 -21.72 11.46 -10.93
CA VAL A 282 -22.97 10.77 -10.57
C VAL A 282 -23.28 9.61 -11.53
N ALA A 283 -22.86 9.72 -12.79
CA ALA A 283 -23.00 8.68 -13.80
C ALA A 283 -22.00 7.52 -13.62
N LEU A 284 -21.03 7.65 -12.72
CA LEU A 284 -20.10 6.58 -12.40
C LEU A 284 -20.86 5.32 -11.90
N PRO A 285 -20.36 4.11 -12.19
CA PRO A 285 -21.03 2.83 -11.93
C PRO A 285 -21.45 2.63 -10.47
N LYS A 286 -22.40 1.71 -10.28
CA LYS A 286 -22.94 1.32 -8.96
C LYS A 286 -22.07 0.33 -8.18
N GLU A 287 -21.01 -0.17 -8.79
CA GLU A 287 -20.11 -1.17 -8.22
C GLU A 287 -18.74 -0.52 -8.00
N LEU A 288 -18.62 0.16 -6.85
CA LEU A 288 -17.37 0.66 -6.32
C LEU A 288 -17.08 -0.05 -5.00
N THR A 289 -15.79 -0.21 -4.70
CA THR A 289 -15.31 -0.57 -3.36
C THR A 289 -15.69 0.51 -2.34
N SER A 290 -15.66 0.22 -1.04
CA SER A 290 -15.93 1.25 -0.02
C SER A 290 -14.98 2.43 -0.15
N GLN A 291 -13.70 2.18 -0.46
CA GLN A 291 -12.75 3.27 -0.72
C GLN A 291 -13.16 4.10 -1.93
N GLY A 292 -13.63 3.48 -3.02
CA GLY A 292 -14.16 4.21 -4.18
C GLY A 292 -15.38 5.07 -3.84
N TRP A 293 -16.31 4.53 -3.04
CA TRP A 293 -17.46 5.29 -2.54
C TRP A 293 -17.05 6.46 -1.65
N MET A 294 -16.05 6.25 -0.78
CA MET A 294 -15.48 7.27 0.07
C MET A 294 -14.88 8.40 -0.75
N GLU A 295 -14.00 8.07 -1.70
CA GLU A 295 -13.31 9.04 -2.55
C GLU A 295 -14.27 9.85 -3.41
N LEU A 296 -15.27 9.19 -4.00
CA LEU A 296 -16.34 9.85 -4.75
C LEU A 296 -17.15 10.79 -3.86
N GLY A 297 -17.55 10.32 -2.68
CA GLY A 297 -18.34 11.09 -1.74
C GLY A 297 -17.60 12.34 -1.25
N LEU A 298 -16.31 12.20 -0.93
CA LEU A 298 -15.44 13.33 -0.60
C LEU A 298 -15.35 14.33 -1.75
N CYS A 299 -15.16 13.88 -2.99
CA CYS A 299 -15.14 14.78 -4.16
C CYS A 299 -16.42 15.60 -4.32
N LEU A 300 -17.57 14.96 -4.13
CA LEU A 300 -18.89 15.59 -4.24
C LEU A 300 -19.13 16.60 -3.11
N CYS A 301 -18.86 16.22 -1.86
CA CYS A 301 -18.95 17.12 -0.71
C CYS A 301 -18.05 18.35 -0.88
N GLU A 302 -16.83 18.13 -1.35
CA GLU A 302 -15.86 19.18 -1.65
C GLU A 302 -16.28 20.10 -2.81
N GLY A 303 -17.17 19.63 -3.70
CA GLY A 303 -17.82 20.42 -4.75
C GLY A 303 -19.11 21.11 -4.29
N GLY A 304 -19.58 20.83 -3.07
CA GLY A 304 -20.83 21.37 -2.52
C GLY A 304 -22.08 20.53 -2.79
N ASP A 305 -21.94 19.32 -3.35
CA ASP A 305 -23.07 18.42 -3.59
C ASP A 305 -23.34 17.56 -2.33
N GLU A 306 -24.50 17.77 -1.71
CA GLU A 306 -24.95 17.04 -0.53
C GLU A 306 -25.06 15.52 -0.76
N LYS A 307 -25.24 15.06 -2.01
CA LYS A 307 -25.24 13.63 -2.36
C LYS A 307 -23.91 12.93 -2.05
N GLY A 308 -22.83 13.69 -1.85
CA GLY A 308 -21.55 13.14 -1.39
C GLY A 308 -21.69 12.41 -0.06
N THR A 309 -22.55 12.91 0.85
CA THR A 309 -22.78 12.29 2.16
C THR A 309 -23.38 10.89 2.06
N GLU A 310 -24.33 10.66 1.14
CA GLU A 310 -24.93 9.34 0.89
C GLU A 310 -23.86 8.32 0.45
N ARG A 311 -22.90 8.76 -0.38
CA ARG A 311 -21.80 7.90 -0.85
C ARG A 311 -20.81 7.58 0.26
N ILE A 312 -20.46 8.57 1.08
CA ILE A 312 -19.64 8.36 2.29
C ILE A 312 -20.35 7.41 3.25
N ASP A 313 -21.65 7.57 3.47
CA ASP A 313 -22.41 6.68 4.34
C ASP A 313 -22.41 5.25 3.85
N ARG A 314 -22.59 5.04 2.54
CA ARG A 314 -22.47 3.72 1.93
C ARG A 314 -21.10 3.10 2.17
N ALA A 315 -20.03 3.88 2.00
CA ALA A 315 -18.66 3.43 2.27
C ALA A 315 -18.48 3.04 3.74
N LEU A 316 -18.95 3.84 4.68
CA LEU A 316 -18.78 3.62 6.11
C LEU A 316 -19.62 2.47 6.66
N VAL A 317 -20.77 2.15 6.04
CA VAL A 317 -21.56 0.98 6.38
C VAL A 317 -20.81 -0.32 6.03
N GLN A 318 -20.11 -0.33 4.90
CA GLN A 318 -19.37 -1.48 4.41
C GLN A 318 -17.99 -1.60 5.07
N ALA A 319 -17.27 -0.48 5.19
CA ALA A 319 -15.91 -0.41 5.73
C ALA A 319 -15.80 0.69 6.81
N PRO A 320 -16.24 0.45 8.05
CA PRO A 320 -16.29 1.49 9.08
C PRO A 320 -14.90 2.01 9.50
N TYR A 321 -13.83 1.24 9.27
CA TYR A 321 -12.45 1.64 9.56
C TYR A 321 -12.00 2.88 8.76
N LEU A 322 -12.66 3.14 7.62
CA LEU A 322 -12.39 4.33 6.80
C LEU A 322 -12.69 5.63 7.56
N ALA A 323 -13.53 5.60 8.61
CA ALA A 323 -13.75 6.76 9.48
C ALA A 323 -12.46 7.24 10.14
N LEU A 324 -11.61 6.31 10.62
CA LEU A 324 -10.32 6.66 11.22
C LEU A 324 -9.26 7.00 10.18
N TYR A 325 -9.40 6.54 8.93
CA TYR A 325 -8.45 6.78 7.84
C TYR A 325 -8.71 8.08 7.06
N TYR A 326 -9.94 8.58 7.03
CA TYR A 326 -10.32 9.83 6.36
C TYR A 326 -10.79 10.93 7.33
N LEU A 327 -10.54 10.77 8.64
CA LEU A 327 -11.07 11.62 9.72
C LEU A 327 -10.97 13.13 9.45
N PRO A 328 -9.80 13.72 9.10
CA PRO A 328 -9.71 15.13 8.76
C PRO A 328 -10.62 15.53 7.60
N HIS A 329 -10.69 14.73 6.54
CA HIS A 329 -11.55 15.02 5.38
C HIS A 329 -13.04 14.93 5.73
N LEU A 330 -13.43 13.93 6.52
CA LEU A 330 -14.82 13.72 6.93
C LEU A 330 -15.34 14.87 7.79
N PHE A 331 -14.48 15.50 8.60
CA PHE A 331 -14.83 16.67 9.40
C PHE A 331 -15.05 17.96 8.58
N HIS A 332 -14.73 17.95 7.29
CA HIS A 332 -15.02 19.03 6.34
C HIS A 332 -16.26 18.73 5.48
N CYS A 333 -16.90 17.58 5.68
CA CYS A 333 -18.15 17.21 5.02
C CYS A 333 -19.35 17.51 5.95
N PRO A 334 -20.56 17.70 5.41
CA PRO A 334 -21.77 17.92 6.20
C PRO A 334 -22.29 16.60 6.81
N LEU A 335 -21.45 15.96 7.63
CA LEU A 335 -21.71 14.70 8.33
C LEU A 335 -21.88 14.93 9.83
N ASP A 336 -22.49 13.97 10.53
CA ASP A 336 -22.51 13.97 11.99
C ASP A 336 -21.13 13.63 12.57
N SER A 337 -20.41 14.66 13.03
CA SER A 337 -19.08 14.53 13.62
C SER A 337 -19.01 13.54 14.79
N MET A 338 -20.06 13.42 15.62
CA MET A 338 -20.08 12.48 16.73
C MET A 338 -20.16 11.04 16.23
N ARG A 339 -20.97 10.79 15.21
CA ARG A 339 -21.04 9.48 14.54
C ARG A 339 -19.67 9.11 13.96
N ILE A 340 -18.99 10.03 13.28
CA ILE A 340 -17.67 9.78 12.70
C ILE A 340 -16.64 9.45 13.79
N LEU A 341 -16.59 10.22 14.89
CA LEU A 341 -15.69 9.93 16.01
C LEU A 341 -15.95 8.56 16.64
N ASN A 342 -17.22 8.22 16.87
CA ASN A 342 -17.59 6.92 17.44
C ASN A 342 -17.17 5.75 16.52
N LEU A 343 -17.34 5.90 15.21
CA LEU A 343 -16.87 4.91 14.24
C LEU A 343 -15.35 4.78 14.27
N ALA A 344 -14.63 5.91 14.27
CA ALA A 344 -13.16 5.94 14.31
C ALA A 344 -12.59 5.35 15.61
N GLN A 345 -13.23 5.61 16.75
CA GLN A 345 -12.78 5.20 18.08
C GLN A 345 -12.62 3.68 18.21
N VAL A 346 -13.51 2.90 17.58
CA VAL A 346 -13.46 1.42 17.58
C VAL A 346 -12.15 0.88 16.99
N TYR A 347 -11.52 1.66 16.11
CA TYR A 347 -10.28 1.30 15.43
C TYR A 347 -9.03 1.92 16.06
N LEU A 348 -9.19 2.75 17.11
CA LEU A 348 -8.06 3.11 17.95
C LEU A 348 -7.63 1.89 18.75
N ASP A 349 -6.34 1.59 18.67
CA ASP A 349 -5.73 0.54 19.47
C ASP A 349 -4.37 0.97 20.03
N ARG A 350 -3.79 0.12 20.88
CA ARG A 350 -2.48 0.35 21.53
C ARG A 350 -1.36 0.64 20.52
N TRP A 351 -1.54 0.25 19.27
CA TRP A 351 -0.53 0.32 18.22
C TRP A 351 -0.85 1.40 17.19
N THR A 352 -1.88 2.22 17.41
CA THR A 352 -2.12 3.43 16.61
C THR A 352 -0.91 4.34 16.69
N THR A 353 -0.44 4.83 15.54
CA THR A 353 0.72 5.73 15.48
C THR A 353 0.45 6.96 16.36
N PRO A 354 1.46 7.52 17.04
CA PRO A 354 1.30 8.73 17.84
C PRO A 354 0.61 9.86 17.07
N GLY A 355 0.97 10.07 15.81
CA GLY A 355 0.35 11.09 14.94
C GLY A 355 -1.14 10.87 14.69
N THR A 356 -1.55 9.67 14.28
CA THR A 356 -2.98 9.35 14.09
C THR A 356 -3.79 9.51 15.38
N LEU A 357 -3.22 9.12 16.53
CA LEU A 357 -3.86 9.32 17.82
C LEU A 357 -3.98 10.81 18.17
N ALA A 358 -2.97 11.62 17.88
CA ALA A 358 -2.99 13.07 18.07
C ALA A 358 -4.07 13.75 17.23
N ILE A 359 -4.24 13.34 15.96
CA ILE A 359 -5.30 13.83 15.07
C ILE A 359 -6.69 13.48 15.62
N TYR A 360 -6.89 12.21 16.02
CA TYR A 360 -8.17 11.81 16.61
C TYR A 360 -8.50 12.65 17.85
N ARG A 361 -7.54 12.79 18.78
CA ARG A 361 -7.72 13.57 20.02
C ARG A 361 -8.01 15.03 19.75
N TYR A 362 -7.41 15.59 18.71
CA TYR A 362 -7.70 16.95 18.29
C TYR A 362 -9.16 17.11 17.84
N TYR A 363 -9.67 16.22 16.99
CA TYR A 363 -11.06 16.28 16.53
C TYR A 363 -12.07 15.97 17.63
N GLU A 364 -11.72 15.07 18.56
CA GLU A 364 -12.48 14.82 19.78
C GLU A 364 -12.57 16.09 20.66
N ALA A 365 -11.45 16.78 20.88
CA ALA A 365 -11.40 18.02 21.66
C ALA A 365 -12.16 19.16 20.95
N LYS A 366 -12.04 19.27 19.62
CA LYS A 366 -12.79 20.22 18.80
C LYS A 366 -14.29 20.00 18.96
N GLN A 367 -14.74 18.74 18.92
CA GLN A 367 -16.14 18.38 19.11
C GLN A 367 -16.64 18.63 20.54
N ALA A 368 -15.76 18.51 21.53
CA ALA A 368 -16.04 18.84 22.93
C ALA A 368 -16.09 20.36 23.20
N GLY A 369 -15.83 21.21 22.19
CA GLY A 369 -15.84 22.67 22.34
C GLY A 369 -14.61 23.23 23.05
N GLU A 370 -13.46 22.56 22.95
CA GLU A 370 -12.21 23.04 23.54
C GLU A 370 -11.82 24.43 22.96
N ALA A 371 -11.24 25.29 23.80
CA ALA A 371 -10.95 26.67 23.44
C ALA A 371 -10.01 26.75 22.21
N PRO A 372 -10.21 27.70 21.26
CA PRO A 372 -9.41 27.78 20.04
C PRO A 372 -7.89 27.85 20.26
N GLY A 373 -7.44 28.53 21.32
CA GLY A 373 -6.01 28.61 21.67
C GLY A 373 -5.40 27.29 22.16
N LEU A 374 -6.21 26.37 22.71
CA LEU A 374 -5.76 25.02 23.08
C LEU A 374 -5.73 24.11 21.84
N LEU A 375 -6.74 24.19 20.98
CA LEU A 375 -6.77 23.49 19.69
C LEU A 375 -5.57 23.86 18.82
N GLN A 376 -5.19 25.15 18.76
CA GLN A 376 -3.94 25.59 18.12
C GLN A 376 -2.71 24.89 18.71
N GLN A 377 -2.62 24.80 20.03
CA GLN A 377 -1.47 24.15 20.69
C GLN A 377 -1.40 22.66 20.37
N ARG A 378 -2.54 21.97 20.27
CA ARG A 378 -2.57 20.56 19.85
C ARG A 378 -2.02 20.39 18.45
N ILE A 379 -2.45 21.21 17.49
CA ILE A 379 -1.91 21.14 16.13
C ILE A 379 -0.39 21.36 16.15
N LEU A 380 0.10 22.39 16.84
CA LEU A 380 1.51 22.77 16.82
C LEU A 380 2.43 21.85 17.63
N LYS A 381 1.96 21.28 18.74
CA LYS A 381 2.79 20.55 19.71
C LYS A 381 2.51 19.05 19.77
N GLU A 382 1.35 18.60 19.33
CA GLU A 382 0.96 17.17 19.37
C GLU A 382 0.92 16.59 17.96
N ILE A 383 0.29 17.26 16.99
CA ILE A 383 0.15 16.73 15.63
C ILE A 383 1.40 17.00 14.79
N LEU A 384 1.86 18.26 14.75
CA LEU A 384 2.94 18.66 13.85
C LEU A 384 4.26 17.90 14.10
N PRO A 385 4.69 17.62 15.34
CA PRO A 385 5.90 16.81 15.56
C PRO A 385 5.76 15.41 14.96
N GLU A 386 4.59 14.81 15.09
CA GLU A 386 4.27 13.42 14.71
C GLU A 386 3.77 13.29 13.26
N ILE A 387 3.76 14.36 12.46
CA ILE A 387 3.12 14.37 11.14
C ILE A 387 3.71 13.31 10.20
N GLU A 388 5.02 13.08 10.30
CA GLU A 388 5.76 12.09 9.53
C GLU A 388 5.49 10.65 9.97
N ASP A 389 4.80 10.47 11.10
CA ASP A 389 4.36 9.18 11.63
C ASP A 389 2.83 9.02 11.55
N THR A 390 2.11 9.95 10.90
CA THR A 390 0.66 9.84 10.73
C THR A 390 0.29 8.84 9.64
N VAL A 391 -0.86 8.17 9.78
CA VAL A 391 -1.43 7.34 8.70
C VAL A 391 -1.89 8.19 7.50
N TYR A 392 -2.08 9.49 7.73
CA TYR A 392 -2.45 10.45 6.71
C TYR A 392 -1.23 10.89 5.92
N ARG A 393 -1.36 10.99 4.60
CA ARG A 393 -0.32 11.59 3.77
C ARG A 393 -0.07 13.02 4.27
N PRO A 394 1.15 13.39 4.71
CA PRO A 394 1.44 14.73 5.22
C PRO A 394 1.09 15.81 4.18
N GLN A 395 1.15 15.47 2.89
CA GLN A 395 0.82 16.39 1.81
C GLN A 395 -0.68 16.69 1.71
N GLU A 396 -1.56 15.78 2.16
CA GLU A 396 -3.01 16.00 2.24
C GLU A 396 -3.41 16.59 3.60
N LEU A 397 -2.71 16.20 4.67
CA LEU A 397 -2.97 16.68 6.02
C LEU A 397 -2.47 18.11 6.27
N ILE A 398 -1.29 18.50 5.75
CA ILE A 398 -0.73 19.84 5.97
C ILE A 398 -1.67 20.96 5.49
N PRO A 399 -2.26 20.90 4.28
CA PRO A 399 -3.23 21.89 3.83
C PRO A 399 -4.45 21.99 4.77
N LEU A 400 -5.01 20.84 5.19
CA LEU A 400 -6.15 20.83 6.12
C LEU A 400 -5.80 21.45 7.47
N LEU A 401 -4.67 21.06 8.07
CA LEU A 401 -4.21 21.62 9.33
C LEU A 401 -3.91 23.12 9.23
N HIS A 402 -3.42 23.58 8.07
CA HIS A 402 -3.18 24.98 7.80
C HIS A 402 -4.49 25.78 7.81
N ASP A 403 -5.51 25.33 7.08
CA ASP A 403 -6.81 26.00 7.00
C ASP A 403 -7.53 26.01 8.36
N GLU A 404 -7.40 24.92 9.12
CA GLU A 404 -7.90 24.87 10.48
C GLU A 404 -7.16 25.83 11.41
N LEU A 405 -5.82 25.89 11.34
CA LEU A 405 -5.03 26.86 12.10
C LEU A 405 -5.43 28.29 11.77
N LEU A 406 -5.60 28.64 10.49
CA LEU A 406 -6.07 29.96 10.08
C LEU A 406 -7.42 30.30 10.70
N THR A 407 -8.36 29.37 10.66
CA THR A 407 -9.70 29.53 11.27
C THR A 407 -9.59 29.77 12.78
N LEU A 408 -8.76 28.99 13.48
CA LEU A 408 -8.56 29.15 14.91
C LEU A 408 -7.85 30.46 15.26
N VAL A 409 -6.91 30.92 14.43
CA VAL A 409 -6.22 32.21 14.59
C VAL A 409 -7.22 33.35 14.47
N GLN A 410 -8.12 33.31 13.49
CA GLN A 410 -9.19 34.29 13.34
C GLN A 410 -10.13 34.32 14.55
N GLN A 411 -10.47 33.15 15.11
CA GLN A 411 -11.34 33.05 16.28
C GLN A 411 -10.68 33.52 17.58
N SER A 412 -9.38 33.26 17.75
CA SER A 412 -8.65 33.56 18.99
C SER A 412 -7.95 34.93 18.99
N GLY A 413 -7.72 35.54 17.82
CA GLY A 413 -6.88 36.72 17.66
C GLY A 413 -5.38 36.47 17.90
N SER A 414 -4.96 35.22 18.09
CA SER A 414 -3.58 34.84 18.42
C SER A 414 -2.91 34.18 17.22
N TYR A 415 -1.89 34.85 16.67
CA TYR A 415 -1.04 34.34 15.58
C TYR A 415 0.07 33.38 16.06
N LYS A 416 0.05 33.00 17.33
CA LYS A 416 1.13 32.24 17.97
C LYS A 416 1.32 30.90 17.25
N GLY A 417 2.42 30.77 16.53
CA GLY A 417 2.86 29.53 15.87
C GLY A 417 2.47 29.35 14.41
N LEU A 418 1.78 30.30 13.76
CA LEU A 418 1.49 30.20 12.32
C LEU A 418 2.77 30.28 11.48
N ALA A 419 3.67 31.22 11.81
CA ALA A 419 4.99 31.33 11.18
C ALA A 419 5.86 30.09 11.47
N ASP A 420 5.77 29.52 12.69
CA ASP A 420 6.49 28.30 13.07
C ASP A 420 5.96 27.09 12.29
N PHE A 421 4.63 26.98 12.11
CA PHE A 421 4.00 25.95 11.27
C PHE A 421 4.50 26.04 9.83
N GLU A 422 4.49 27.24 9.25
CA GLU A 422 5.05 27.45 7.91
C GLU A 422 6.54 27.09 7.83
N GLN A 423 7.34 27.43 8.84
CA GLN A 423 8.76 27.13 8.85
C GLN A 423 9.04 25.62 8.97
N ILE A 424 8.33 24.93 9.87
CA ILE A 424 8.44 23.48 10.08
C ILE A 424 7.99 22.73 8.83
N THR A 425 6.85 23.14 8.25
CA THR A 425 6.39 22.54 7.00
C THR A 425 7.37 22.83 5.86
N LYS A 426 7.85 24.07 5.66
CA LYS A 426 8.87 24.43 4.65
C LYS A 426 10.16 23.61 4.77
N ARG A 427 10.67 23.32 5.97
CA ARG A 427 11.85 22.47 6.16
C ARG A 427 11.61 21.01 5.76
N ARG A 428 10.37 20.54 5.87
CA ARG A 428 9.91 19.23 5.42
C ARG A 428 9.52 19.21 3.92
N LYS A 429 9.68 20.34 3.20
CA LYS A 429 9.44 20.51 1.74
C LYS A 429 10.71 20.46 0.85
N PRO A 430 11.61 19.46 0.84
CA PRO A 430 12.55 19.34 -0.28
C PRO A 430 11.87 19.04 -1.63
N ALA A 431 10.59 18.61 -1.64
CA ALA A 431 9.89 18.20 -2.86
C ALA A 431 8.44 18.72 -2.97
N LEU A 432 8.17 19.97 -2.53
CA LEU A 432 6.79 20.46 -2.46
C LEU A 432 6.48 21.70 -3.31
N ILE A 433 7.47 22.48 -3.77
CA ILE A 433 7.24 23.66 -4.64
C ILE A 433 8.52 23.98 -5.44
N ARG A 434 8.92 23.15 -6.41
CA ARG A 434 10.01 23.54 -7.34
C ARG A 434 9.65 23.57 -8.81
N GLU A 435 8.49 23.08 -9.23
CA GLU A 435 8.17 22.99 -10.67
C GLU A 435 6.95 23.80 -11.13
N ILE A 436 6.19 24.44 -10.23
CA ILE A 436 4.96 25.19 -10.62
C ILE A 436 5.29 26.57 -11.23
N TRP A 437 6.56 26.90 -11.47
CA TRP A 437 6.98 28.16 -12.12
C TRP A 437 7.73 27.96 -13.44
N ILE A 438 7.49 26.85 -14.14
CA ILE A 438 7.97 26.66 -15.51
C ILE A 438 6.78 26.24 -16.37
N HIS A 439 5.95 27.23 -16.72
CA HIS A 439 5.32 27.46 -18.03
C HIS A 439 4.06 28.33 -17.85
N GLY A 440 4.29 29.66 -17.87
CA GLY A 440 3.39 30.68 -18.43
C GLY A 440 2.01 30.80 -17.83
#